data_AF-A0A1W1CZQ8-F1
#
_entry.id   AF-A0A1W1CZQ8-F1
#
_cell.length_a   1.000
_cell.length_b   1.000
_cell.length_c   1.000
_cell.angle_alpha   90.00
_cell.angle_beta   90.00
_cell.angle_gamma   90.00
#
_symmetry.space_group_name_H-M   'P 1'
#
loop_
_entity.id
_entity.type
_entity.pdbx_description
1 polymer ?
#
loop_
_entity_poly.entity_id
_entity_poly.type
_entity_poly.pdbx_seq_one_letter_code
_entity_poly.pdbx_strand_id
1 'polypeptide(L)'
;MKKKKLAENKRLQKKKKLAKKKKLEKKRLAKKKKDAKAKKLKKKKLAKKREKITGKKGHITARVDISQQRMNVYRGKKLLHTWKVSTARKGHRTPTGNFKAQVVKKMHYSSLYNNSPMPYTIFYDGNYAIHGTKSTRKLGRPASHGCVRLHTNNAKKLYKLARKYGRKNMSIKIVR
;
A
#
# COMPACT_ATOMS: atom_id res chain seq x y z
N MET A 1 36.32 -28.47 -69.15
CA MET A 1 35.53 -29.07 -68.04
C MET A 1 35.96 -28.66 -66.61
N LYS A 2 37.23 -28.33 -66.32
CA LYS A 2 37.72 -28.03 -64.95
C LYS A 2 37.16 -26.74 -64.29
N LYS A 3 36.89 -25.66 -65.04
CA LYS A 3 36.39 -24.37 -64.50
C LYS A 3 34.95 -24.44 -63.94
N LYS A 4 34.05 -25.23 -64.55
CA LYS A 4 32.66 -25.41 -64.07
C LYS A 4 32.60 -26.12 -62.70
N LYS A 5 33.37 -27.20 -62.52
CA LYS A 5 33.49 -27.92 -61.24
C LYS A 5 34.02 -27.04 -60.09
N LEU A 6 34.96 -26.13 -60.38
CA LEU A 6 35.50 -25.19 -59.39
C LEU A 6 34.45 -24.16 -58.92
N ALA A 7 33.64 -23.63 -59.85
CA ALA A 7 32.59 -22.66 -59.53
C ALA A 7 31.45 -23.29 -58.68
N GLU A 8 31.09 -24.53 -58.99
CA GLU A 8 30.10 -25.30 -58.24
C GLU A 8 30.56 -25.60 -56.80
N ASN A 9 31.82 -26.01 -56.64
CA ASN A 9 32.40 -26.27 -55.32
C ASN A 9 32.47 -24.98 -54.47
N LYS A 10 32.82 -23.83 -55.07
CA LYS A 10 32.76 -22.50 -54.42
C LYS A 10 31.33 -22.12 -54.00
N ARG A 11 30.32 -22.40 -54.83
CA ARG A 11 28.89 -22.20 -54.49
C ARG A 11 28.44 -23.07 -53.31
N LEU A 12 28.84 -24.34 -53.30
CA LEU A 12 28.53 -25.28 -52.21
C LEU A 12 29.15 -24.83 -50.88
N GLN A 13 30.42 -24.41 -50.91
CA GLN A 13 31.12 -23.86 -49.74
C GLN A 13 30.45 -22.59 -49.20
N LYS A 14 30.00 -21.68 -50.09
CA LYS A 14 29.26 -20.47 -49.70
C LYS A 14 27.91 -20.81 -49.05
N LYS A 15 27.16 -21.78 -49.58
CA LYS A 15 25.91 -22.27 -48.99
C LYS A 15 26.13 -22.88 -47.60
N LYS A 16 27.16 -23.72 -47.42
CA LYS A 16 27.53 -24.30 -46.12
C LYS A 16 27.90 -23.23 -45.08
N LYS A 17 28.70 -22.22 -45.46
CA LYS A 17 29.03 -21.07 -44.60
C LYS A 17 27.79 -20.27 -44.18
N LEU A 18 26.87 -20.00 -45.11
CA LEU A 18 25.62 -19.27 -44.83
C LEU A 18 24.72 -20.05 -43.86
N ALA A 19 24.57 -21.36 -44.05
CA ALA A 19 23.80 -22.22 -43.15
C ALA A 19 24.40 -22.25 -41.73
N LYS A 20 25.74 -22.32 -41.61
CA LYS A 20 26.45 -22.24 -40.32
C LYS A 20 26.22 -20.90 -39.63
N LYS A 21 26.27 -19.78 -40.37
CA LYS A 21 25.99 -18.43 -39.85
C LYS A 21 24.55 -18.29 -39.34
N LYS A 22 23.56 -18.74 -40.11
CA LYS A 22 22.14 -18.75 -39.70
C LYS A 22 21.90 -19.61 -38.45
N LYS A 23 22.54 -20.78 -38.34
CA LYS A 23 22.45 -21.64 -37.15
C LYS A 23 23.05 -20.98 -35.91
N LEU A 24 24.18 -20.29 -36.06
CA LEU A 24 24.83 -19.54 -34.97
C LEU A 24 23.99 -18.35 -34.51
N GLU A 25 23.41 -17.61 -35.44
CA GLU A 25 22.51 -16.48 -35.15
C GLU A 25 21.24 -16.93 -34.43
N LYS A 26 20.62 -18.03 -34.87
CA LYS A 26 19.46 -18.64 -34.19
C LYS A 26 19.80 -19.06 -32.76
N LYS A 27 20.99 -19.64 -32.53
CA LYS A 27 21.50 -19.96 -31.18
C LYS A 27 21.70 -18.70 -30.32
N ARG A 28 22.28 -17.63 -30.87
CA ARG A 28 22.46 -16.35 -30.18
C ARG A 28 21.13 -15.73 -29.76
N LEU A 29 20.15 -15.70 -30.67
CA LEU A 29 18.81 -15.18 -30.39
C LEU A 29 18.08 -16.00 -29.32
N ALA A 30 18.21 -17.33 -29.36
CA ALA A 30 17.65 -18.22 -28.33
C ALA A 30 18.27 -17.96 -26.95
N LYS A 31 19.59 -17.78 -26.87
CA LYS A 31 20.30 -17.43 -25.63
C LYS A 31 19.83 -16.07 -25.08
N LYS A 32 19.75 -15.04 -25.93
CA LYS A 32 19.28 -13.69 -25.55
C LYS A 32 17.85 -13.71 -25.01
N LYS A 33 16.95 -14.50 -25.61
CA LYS A 33 15.56 -14.70 -25.12
C LYS A 33 15.53 -15.41 -23.76
N LYS A 34 16.37 -16.44 -23.56
CA LYS A 34 16.48 -17.16 -22.28
C LYS A 34 16.98 -16.24 -21.16
N ASP A 35 18.00 -15.44 -21.44
CA ASP A 35 18.59 -14.49 -20.48
C ASP A 35 17.59 -13.38 -20.12
N ALA A 36 16.85 -12.85 -21.09
CA ALA A 36 15.79 -11.86 -20.85
C ALA A 36 14.66 -12.44 -19.98
N LYS A 37 14.23 -13.68 -20.24
CA LYS A 37 13.23 -14.39 -19.44
C LYS A 37 13.72 -14.60 -18.00
N ALA A 38 14.98 -15.00 -17.82
CA ALA A 38 15.59 -15.18 -16.50
C ALA A 38 15.69 -13.86 -15.71
N LYS A 39 16.08 -12.75 -16.36
CA LYS A 39 16.09 -11.41 -15.75
C LYS A 39 14.69 -10.96 -15.33
N LYS A 40 13.67 -11.18 -16.17
CA LYS A 40 12.26 -10.87 -15.85
C LYS A 40 11.77 -11.68 -14.65
N LEU A 41 12.12 -12.97 -14.58
CA LEU A 41 11.76 -13.84 -13.45
C LEU A 41 12.45 -13.42 -12.14
N LYS A 42 13.75 -13.10 -12.18
CA LYS A 42 14.48 -12.57 -11.01
C LYS A 42 13.86 -11.25 -10.51
N LYS A 43 13.54 -10.31 -11.42
CA LYS A 43 12.88 -9.03 -11.07
C LYS A 43 11.51 -9.26 -10.41
N LYS A 44 10.70 -10.19 -10.92
CA LYS A 44 9.39 -10.56 -10.34
C LYS A 44 9.54 -11.19 -8.94
N LYS A 45 10.53 -12.07 -8.73
CA LYS A 45 10.84 -12.66 -7.42
C LYS A 45 11.29 -11.60 -6.40
N LEU A 46 12.15 -10.66 -6.82
CA LEU A 46 12.64 -9.58 -5.96
C LEU A 46 11.50 -8.62 -5.56
N ALA A 47 10.59 -8.30 -6.49
CA ALA A 47 9.40 -7.49 -6.21
C ALA A 47 8.49 -8.15 -5.18
N LYS A 48 8.18 -9.46 -5.34
CA LYS A 48 7.40 -10.23 -4.36
C LYS A 48 8.07 -10.31 -2.98
N LYS A 49 9.40 -10.48 -2.94
CA LYS A 49 10.17 -10.48 -1.67
C LYS A 49 10.12 -9.11 -0.99
N ARG A 50 10.28 -8.02 -1.75
CA ARG A 50 10.11 -6.64 -1.25
C ARG A 50 8.71 -6.40 -0.72
N GLU A 51 7.68 -6.80 -1.47
CA GLU A 51 6.27 -6.68 -1.08
C GLU A 51 5.98 -7.42 0.23
N LYS A 52 6.49 -8.66 0.39
CA LYS A 52 6.34 -9.45 1.62
C LYS A 52 7.07 -8.83 2.83
N ILE A 53 8.25 -8.26 2.61
CA ILE A 53 9.02 -7.54 3.64
C ILE A 53 8.33 -6.22 4.02
N THR A 54 7.80 -5.48 3.04
CA THR A 54 7.00 -4.27 3.28
C THR A 54 5.62 -4.58 3.86
N GLY A 55 5.05 -5.77 3.64
CA GLY A 55 3.77 -6.17 4.24
C GLY A 55 3.85 -6.30 5.76
N LYS A 56 4.99 -6.82 6.27
CA LYS A 56 5.25 -6.88 7.73
C LYS A 56 5.84 -5.58 8.32
N LYS A 57 6.65 -4.81 7.57
CA LYS A 57 7.20 -3.50 8.01
C LYS A 57 6.32 -2.28 7.65
N GLY A 58 5.25 -2.47 6.91
CA GLY A 58 4.37 -1.42 6.38
C GLY A 58 2.95 -1.50 6.91
N HIS A 59 2.67 -2.43 7.82
CA HIS A 59 1.40 -2.44 8.52
C HIS A 59 1.32 -1.26 9.49
N ILE A 60 0.28 -0.44 9.35
CA ILE A 60 -0.01 0.67 10.26
C ILE A 60 -1.10 0.25 11.23
N THR A 61 -0.88 0.47 12.51
CA THR A 61 -1.90 0.23 13.54
C THR A 61 -2.20 1.54 14.25
N ALA A 62 -3.45 2.01 14.15
CA ALA A 62 -3.96 3.08 14.98
C ALA A 62 -4.64 2.46 16.20
N ARG A 63 -3.94 2.41 17.34
CA ARG A 63 -4.48 1.92 18.61
C ARG A 63 -5.09 3.09 19.37
N VAL A 64 -6.41 3.10 19.52
CA VAL A 64 -7.16 4.07 20.31
C VAL A 64 -7.47 3.48 21.67
N ASP A 65 -7.14 4.23 22.70
CA ASP A 65 -7.43 3.94 24.08
C ASP A 65 -8.51 4.91 24.56
N ILE A 66 -9.71 4.40 24.81
CA ILE A 66 -10.87 5.22 25.20
C ILE A 66 -10.66 5.79 26.61
N SER A 67 -10.18 5.01 27.56
CA SER A 67 -9.99 5.49 28.94
C SER A 67 -8.93 6.59 29.01
N GLN A 68 -7.84 6.44 28.25
CA GLN A 68 -6.78 7.45 28.21
C GLN A 68 -7.04 8.60 27.22
N GLN A 69 -8.09 8.51 26.39
CA GLN A 69 -8.36 9.44 25.29
C GLN A 69 -7.13 9.70 24.41
N ARG A 70 -6.41 8.62 24.06
CA ARG A 70 -5.20 8.68 23.25
C ARG A 70 -5.24 7.71 22.07
N MET A 71 -4.56 8.10 21.01
CA MET A 71 -4.24 7.23 19.89
C MET A 71 -2.74 7.09 19.75
N ASN A 72 -2.26 5.85 19.81
CA ASN A 72 -0.90 5.49 19.48
C ASN A 72 -0.87 4.89 18.07
N VAL A 73 -0.03 5.45 17.19
CA VAL A 73 0.12 4.99 15.81
C VAL A 73 1.43 4.23 15.68
N TYR A 74 1.34 2.97 15.28
CA TYR A 74 2.48 2.08 15.11
C TYR A 74 2.73 1.75 13.65
N ARG A 75 3.99 1.46 13.33
CA ARG A 75 4.38 0.75 12.11
C ARG A 75 5.10 -0.54 12.50
N GLY A 76 4.41 -1.67 12.33
CA GLY A 76 4.82 -2.91 12.98
C GLY A 76 4.90 -2.71 14.49
N LYS A 77 6.07 -2.96 15.11
CA LYS A 77 6.30 -2.75 16.55
C LYS A 77 6.76 -1.33 16.91
N LYS A 78 7.13 -0.49 15.94
CA LYS A 78 7.66 0.86 16.21
C LYS A 78 6.52 1.85 16.45
N LEU A 79 6.49 2.49 17.61
CA LEU A 79 5.62 3.64 17.87
C LEU A 79 6.11 4.82 17.01
N LEU A 80 5.20 5.40 16.22
CA LEU A 80 5.48 6.58 15.39
C LEU A 80 4.97 7.85 16.05
N HIS A 81 3.75 7.80 16.60
CA HIS A 81 3.06 8.97 17.12
C HIS A 81 2.13 8.62 18.29
N THR A 82 1.94 9.59 19.18
CA THR A 82 0.94 9.57 20.25
C THR A 82 0.14 10.86 20.19
N TRP A 83 -1.18 10.76 20.09
CA TRP A 83 -2.07 11.92 19.94
C TRP A 83 -3.24 11.87 20.91
N LYS A 84 -3.66 13.03 21.43
CA LYS A 84 -4.96 13.15 22.10
C LYS A 84 -6.09 12.92 21.09
N VAL A 85 -7.11 12.17 21.50
CA VAL A 85 -8.36 11.98 20.75
C VAL A 85 -9.55 12.50 21.53
N SER A 86 -10.71 12.59 20.89
CA SER A 86 -12.00 12.72 21.57
C SER A 86 -12.96 11.68 21.04
N THR A 87 -13.36 10.72 21.89
CA THR A 87 -14.29 9.63 21.54
C THR A 87 -15.71 9.94 22.04
N ALA A 88 -16.62 8.96 21.99
CA ALA A 88 -18.02 9.13 22.35
C ALA A 88 -18.22 9.61 23.80
N ARG A 89 -19.05 10.63 23.99
CA ARG A 89 -19.49 11.10 25.32
C ARG A 89 -20.50 10.14 25.96
N LYS A 90 -20.85 10.38 27.23
CA LYS A 90 -21.92 9.63 27.93
C LYS A 90 -23.21 9.60 27.10
N GLY A 91 -23.88 8.45 27.04
CA GLY A 91 -25.05 8.21 26.20
C GLY A 91 -24.74 7.87 24.73
N HIS A 92 -23.45 7.83 24.34
CA HIS A 92 -23.00 7.39 23.02
C HIS A 92 -21.89 6.35 23.15
N ARG A 93 -21.62 5.61 22.07
CA ARG A 93 -20.59 4.57 22.06
C ARG A 93 -19.61 4.74 20.91
N THR A 94 -18.32 4.60 21.22
CA THR A 94 -17.29 4.28 20.21
C THR A 94 -17.10 2.76 20.25
N PRO A 95 -17.32 2.03 19.14
CA PRO A 95 -17.23 0.58 19.15
C PRO A 95 -15.80 0.12 19.45
N THR A 96 -15.66 -0.80 20.40
CA THR A 96 -14.38 -1.43 20.77
C THR A 96 -14.14 -2.67 19.93
N GLY A 97 -12.89 -2.97 19.61
CA GLY A 97 -12.53 -4.13 18.80
C GLY A 97 -11.34 -3.89 17.88
N ASN A 98 -11.13 -4.85 16.97
CA ASN A 98 -10.12 -4.77 15.93
C ASN A 98 -10.80 -4.59 14.57
N PHE A 99 -10.50 -3.50 13.89
CA PHE A 99 -11.10 -3.11 12.63
C PHE A 99 -10.04 -2.93 11.55
N LYS A 100 -10.49 -2.90 10.29
CA LYS A 100 -9.67 -2.53 9.13
C LYS A 100 -10.15 -1.20 8.57
N ALA A 101 -9.23 -0.43 8.00
CA ALA A 101 -9.63 0.78 7.29
C ALA A 101 -10.47 0.42 6.04
N GLN A 102 -11.73 0.82 6.03
CA GLN A 102 -12.69 0.54 4.97
C GLN A 102 -12.57 1.57 3.85
N VAL A 103 -12.77 2.85 4.18
CA VAL A 103 -12.78 3.97 3.24
C VAL A 103 -11.91 5.10 3.77
N VAL A 104 -11.11 5.70 2.89
CA VAL A 104 -10.17 6.79 3.24
C VAL A 104 -10.45 7.98 2.33
N LYS A 105 -10.99 9.07 2.89
CA LYS A 105 -11.41 10.28 2.15
C LYS A 105 -10.67 11.51 2.68
N LYS A 106 -10.24 12.41 1.77
CA LYS A 106 -9.62 13.69 2.16
C LYS A 106 -10.63 14.61 2.86
N MET A 107 -11.88 14.60 2.42
CA MET A 107 -13.00 15.30 3.04
C MET A 107 -14.24 14.41 2.98
N HIS A 108 -15.03 14.43 4.04
CA HIS A 108 -16.35 13.83 4.09
C HIS A 108 -17.29 14.80 4.83
N TYR A 109 -18.55 14.85 4.44
CA TYR A 109 -19.59 15.62 5.11
C TYR A 109 -20.63 14.62 5.60
N SER A 110 -20.93 14.64 6.90
CA SER A 110 -21.85 13.68 7.49
C SER A 110 -23.29 14.16 7.35
N SER A 111 -24.10 13.44 6.57
CA SER A 111 -25.54 13.70 6.43
C SER A 111 -26.29 13.49 7.75
N LEU A 112 -25.82 12.58 8.61
CA LEU A 112 -26.38 12.32 9.94
C LEU A 112 -26.17 13.46 10.95
N TYR A 113 -25.25 14.39 10.67
CA TYR A 113 -24.88 15.47 11.58
C TYR A 113 -24.85 16.82 10.85
N ASN A 114 -25.95 17.18 10.18
CA ASN A 114 -26.14 18.49 9.52
C ASN A 114 -24.97 18.87 8.59
N ASN A 115 -24.51 17.93 7.76
CA ASN A 115 -23.37 18.11 6.86
C ASN A 115 -22.08 18.56 7.57
N SER A 116 -21.87 18.11 8.81
CA SER A 116 -20.66 18.43 9.56
C SER A 116 -19.40 17.99 8.82
N PRO A 117 -18.38 18.87 8.67
CA PRO A 117 -17.16 18.54 7.95
C PRO A 117 -16.26 17.59 8.75
N MET A 118 -15.84 16.51 8.09
CA MET A 118 -14.95 15.48 8.62
C MET A 118 -13.71 15.39 7.71
N PRO A 119 -12.70 16.25 7.92
CA PRO A 119 -11.47 16.22 7.13
C PRO A 119 -10.62 14.98 7.45
N TYR A 120 -9.96 14.42 6.43
CA TYR A 120 -9.06 13.27 6.52
C TYR A 120 -9.69 12.05 7.19
N THR A 121 -10.89 11.70 6.73
CA THR A 121 -11.73 10.65 7.29
C THR A 121 -11.26 9.26 6.91
N ILE A 122 -11.21 8.38 7.90
CA ILE A 122 -10.95 6.94 7.76
C ILE A 122 -12.09 6.18 8.43
N PHE A 123 -13.00 5.65 7.63
CA PHE A 123 -14.07 4.76 8.09
C PHE A 123 -13.51 3.38 8.40
N TYR A 124 -14.03 2.76 9.45
CA TYR A 124 -13.57 1.45 9.90
C TYR A 124 -14.68 0.49 10.32
N ASP A 125 -15.89 1.01 10.56
CA ASP A 125 -17.06 0.22 10.93
C ASP A 125 -18.34 0.96 10.54
N GLY A 126 -18.84 0.77 9.32
CA GLY A 126 -20.05 1.44 8.83
C GLY A 126 -19.90 2.97 8.87
N ASN A 127 -20.69 3.63 9.73
CA ASN A 127 -20.68 5.09 9.92
C ASN A 127 -19.64 5.59 10.96
N TYR A 128 -18.90 4.69 11.61
CA TYR A 128 -17.85 5.06 12.56
C TYR A 128 -16.52 5.32 11.85
N ALA A 129 -15.92 6.47 12.17
CA ALA A 129 -14.68 6.90 11.55
C ALA A 129 -13.70 7.58 12.50
N ILE A 130 -12.43 7.59 12.10
CA ILE A 130 -11.41 8.52 12.59
C ILE A 130 -11.40 9.73 11.67
N HIS A 131 -11.48 10.94 12.20
CA HIS A 131 -11.43 12.16 11.38
C HIS A 131 -10.85 13.36 12.15
N GLY A 132 -10.47 14.39 11.42
CA GLY A 132 -10.06 15.68 11.98
C GLY A 132 -11.25 16.47 12.55
N THR A 133 -11.00 17.32 13.53
CA THR A 133 -12.01 18.23 14.10
C THR A 133 -11.45 19.65 14.28
N LYS A 134 -12.33 20.65 14.18
CA LYS A 134 -12.07 22.03 14.62
C LYS A 134 -12.24 22.22 16.14
N SER A 135 -12.95 21.30 16.82
CA SER A 135 -13.20 21.37 18.27
C SER A 135 -12.00 20.88 19.09
N THR A 136 -10.83 21.46 18.86
CA THR A 136 -9.54 21.04 19.44
C THR A 136 -9.53 21.10 20.97
N ARG A 137 -10.27 22.04 21.58
CA ARG A 137 -10.45 22.14 23.06
C ARG A 137 -11.07 20.91 23.71
N LYS A 138 -11.71 20.03 22.94
CA LYS A 138 -12.32 18.78 23.44
C LYS A 138 -11.39 17.56 23.32
N LEU A 139 -10.22 17.68 22.69
CA LEU A 139 -9.26 16.58 22.60
C LEU A 139 -8.67 16.24 23.97
N GLY A 140 -8.60 14.95 24.29
CA GLY A 140 -8.21 14.43 25.59
C GLY A 140 -9.40 14.11 26.51
N ARG A 141 -10.64 14.30 26.04
CA ARG A 141 -11.87 13.94 26.77
C ARG A 141 -12.95 13.43 25.82
N PRO A 142 -13.88 12.58 26.29
CA PRO A 142 -15.00 12.13 25.48
C PRO A 142 -15.97 13.28 25.16
N ALA A 143 -16.29 13.50 23.88
CA ALA A 143 -17.18 14.57 23.44
C ALA A 143 -17.87 14.32 22.08
N SER A 144 -17.61 13.20 21.42
CA SER A 144 -18.21 12.85 20.13
C SER A 144 -19.52 12.06 20.30
N HIS A 145 -20.19 11.77 19.18
CA HIS A 145 -21.35 10.88 19.12
C HIS A 145 -20.97 9.43 18.75
N GLY A 146 -19.66 9.12 18.65
CA GLY A 146 -19.20 7.78 18.24
C GLY A 146 -17.83 7.79 17.58
N CYS A 147 -17.65 8.67 16.60
CA CYS A 147 -16.39 8.80 15.87
C CYS A 147 -15.21 9.18 16.77
N VAL A 148 -14.00 8.80 16.34
CA VAL A 148 -12.75 9.18 17.01
C VAL A 148 -12.24 10.48 16.38
N ARG A 149 -12.31 11.57 17.12
CA ARG A 149 -11.85 12.89 16.65
C ARG A 149 -10.37 13.07 16.94
N LEU A 150 -9.64 13.59 15.97
CA LEU A 150 -8.24 14.00 16.07
C LEU A 150 -8.10 15.48 15.77
N HIS A 151 -7.00 16.09 16.23
CA HIS A 151 -6.55 17.35 15.66
C HIS A 151 -6.38 17.19 14.14
N THR A 152 -6.87 18.13 13.34
CA THR A 152 -6.87 18.02 11.86
C THR A 152 -5.50 17.73 11.27
N ASN A 153 -4.42 18.33 11.81
CA ASN A 153 -3.04 18.03 11.40
C ASN A 153 -2.63 16.57 11.67
N ASN A 154 -3.11 15.97 12.76
CA ASN A 154 -2.82 14.57 13.09
C ASN A 154 -3.65 13.63 12.21
N ALA A 155 -4.93 13.97 11.96
CA ALA A 155 -5.75 13.24 11.00
C ALA A 155 -5.13 13.25 9.59
N LYS A 156 -4.57 14.39 9.14
CA LYS A 156 -3.81 14.50 7.88
C LYS A 156 -2.61 13.57 7.84
N LYS A 157 -1.84 13.47 8.93
CA LYS A 157 -0.70 12.54 9.05
C LYS A 157 -1.17 11.09 8.94
N LEU A 158 -2.23 10.71 9.66
CA LEU A 158 -2.79 9.36 9.61
C LEU A 158 -3.31 9.00 8.21
N TYR A 159 -4.05 9.92 7.58
CA TYR A 159 -4.52 9.78 6.20
C TYR A 159 -3.36 9.56 5.22
N LYS A 160 -2.26 10.32 5.35
CA LYS A 160 -1.06 10.13 4.53
C LYS A 160 -0.45 8.74 4.74
N LEU A 161 -0.41 8.25 5.98
CA LEU A 161 0.05 6.88 6.27
C LEU A 161 -0.86 5.83 5.62
N ALA A 162 -2.18 5.97 5.76
CA ALA A 162 -3.16 5.07 5.15
C ALA A 162 -3.04 5.04 3.61
N ARG A 163 -2.80 6.19 2.98
CA ARG A 163 -2.57 6.28 1.53
C ARG A 163 -1.22 5.68 1.11
N LYS A 164 -0.14 5.99 1.85
CA LYS A 164 1.22 5.54 1.54
C LYS A 164 1.38 4.03 1.66
N TYR A 165 0.82 3.43 2.71
CA TYR A 165 0.95 2.00 2.99
C TYR A 165 -0.23 1.17 2.46
N GLY A 166 -1.29 1.83 2.01
CA GLY A 166 -2.51 1.23 1.51
C GLY A 166 -3.49 0.92 2.65
N ARG A 167 -4.78 1.24 2.44
CA ARG A 167 -5.84 1.04 3.45
C ARG A 167 -5.94 -0.41 3.96
N LYS A 168 -5.70 -1.40 3.09
CA LYS A 168 -5.71 -2.83 3.45
C LYS A 168 -4.63 -3.18 4.48
N ASN A 169 -3.55 -2.40 4.54
CA ASN A 169 -2.45 -2.54 5.49
C ASN A 169 -2.59 -1.62 6.72
N MET A 170 -3.78 -1.04 6.94
CA MET A 170 -4.07 -0.27 8.15
C MET A 170 -5.12 -0.99 8.99
N SER A 171 -4.77 -1.28 10.25
CA SER A 171 -5.73 -1.74 11.27
C SER A 171 -6.00 -0.62 12.28
N ILE A 172 -7.21 -0.63 12.81
CA ILE A 172 -7.67 0.28 13.85
C ILE A 172 -8.06 -0.59 15.03
N LYS A 173 -7.40 -0.41 16.17
CA LYS A 173 -7.66 -1.18 17.39
C LYS A 173 -8.21 -0.23 18.42
N ILE A 174 -9.46 -0.43 18.84
CA ILE A 174 -10.11 0.42 19.83
C ILE A 174 -10.29 -0.40 21.10
N VAL A 175 -9.67 0.06 22.17
CA VAL A 175 -9.74 -0.57 23.50
C VAL A 175 -10.33 0.41 24.50
N ARG A 176 -10.78 -0.13 25.63
CA ARG A 176 -11.20 0.64 26.79
C ARG A 176 -10.16 0.47 27.88
#